data_AF-A0A064CID0-F1
#
_entry.id   AF-A0A064CID0-F1
#
_cell.length_a   1.000
_cell.length_b   1.000
_cell.length_c   1.000
_cell.angle_alpha   90.00
_cell.angle_beta   90.00
_cell.angle_gamma   90.00
#
_symmetry.space_group_name_H-M   'P 1'
#
loop_
_entity.id
_entity.type
_entity.pdbx_description
1 polymer ?
#
loop_
_entity_poly.entity_id
_entity_poly.type
_entity_poly.pdbx_seq_one_letter_code
_entity_poly.pdbx_strand_id
1 'polypeptide(L)'
;MSDDQVSGGEAEWRPPIGPVDPDHPECAAVIAEVWTLLDGECTTETRDRLRHHLEECPTCLRHYGVEERIKKLVASRCSGEKAPQHLLEKVRLQISQTTIIRRG
;
A
#
# COMPACT_ATOMS: atom_id res chain seq x y z
N MET A 1 33.55 35.62 -1.68
CA MET A 1 34.21 34.80 -0.64
C MET A 1 33.29 34.79 0.56
N SER A 2 32.65 33.64 0.76
CA SER A 2 32.28 32.99 2.03
C SER A 2 31.24 31.92 1.71
N ASP A 3 31.81 30.74 1.52
CA ASP A 3 31.30 29.38 1.70
C ASP A 3 30.02 29.26 2.56
N ASP A 4 28.97 28.58 2.09
CA ASP A 4 28.81 27.12 2.05
C ASP A 4 28.29 26.59 3.40
N GLN A 5 26.97 26.30 3.46
CA GLN A 5 26.41 25.20 4.26
C GLN A 5 25.06 24.77 3.65
N VAL A 6 25.14 23.94 2.60
CA VAL A 6 24.05 23.01 2.28
C VAL A 6 24.08 21.91 3.35
N SER A 7 23.32 22.11 4.42
CA SER A 7 23.11 21.10 5.45
C SER A 7 22.16 20.03 4.91
N GLY A 8 22.70 18.83 4.68
CA GLY A 8 21.94 17.64 4.35
C GLY A 8 20.92 17.34 5.44
N GLY A 9 19.64 17.52 5.09
CA GLY A 9 18.53 16.87 5.79
C GLY A 9 18.21 15.60 5.01
N GLU A 10 18.33 14.46 5.66
CA GLU A 10 17.80 13.18 5.19
C GLU A 10 16.41 13.44 4.57
N ALA A 11 16.20 12.98 3.34
CA ALA A 11 14.91 13.09 2.68
C ALA A 11 13.91 12.25 3.48
N GLU A 12 13.31 12.85 4.50
CA GLU A 12 12.17 12.31 5.22
C GLU A 12 11.09 12.13 4.16
N TRP A 13 10.95 10.90 3.68
CA TRP A 13 9.89 10.55 2.77
C TRP A 13 8.59 10.69 3.55
N ARG A 14 7.95 11.85 3.39
CA ARG A 14 6.61 12.09 3.89
C ARG A 14 5.66 11.61 2.81
N PRO A 15 4.77 10.64 3.10
CA PRO A 15 3.78 10.23 2.12
C PRO A 15 2.96 11.46 1.74
N PRO A 16 2.73 11.70 0.44
CA PRO A 16 1.86 12.78 0.03
C PRO A 16 0.45 12.49 0.57
N ILE A 17 0.06 13.22 1.61
CA ILE A 17 -1.34 13.30 2.00
C ILE A 17 -2.01 13.96 0.80
N GLY A 18 -2.86 13.21 0.09
CA GLY A 18 -3.59 13.73 -1.07
C GLY A 18 -4.31 15.03 -0.73
N PRO A 19 -4.64 15.86 -1.73
CA PRO A 19 -5.34 17.12 -1.48
C PRO A 19 -6.59 16.84 -0.65
N VAL A 20 -6.63 17.40 0.56
CA VAL A 20 -7.82 17.39 1.41
C VAL A 20 -8.79 18.35 0.76
N ASP A 21 -9.84 17.81 0.15
CA ASP A 21 -10.97 18.62 -0.27
C ASP A 21 -11.68 19.10 1.00
N PRO A 22 -11.69 20.41 1.30
CA PRO A 22 -12.31 20.92 2.52
C PRO A 22 -13.83 20.67 2.56
N ASP A 23 -14.46 20.47 1.40
CA ASP A 23 -15.89 20.16 1.30
C ASP A 23 -16.18 18.65 1.48
N HIS A 24 -15.14 17.80 1.44
CA HIS A 24 -15.24 16.34 1.61
C HIS A 24 -14.09 15.78 2.45
N PRO A 25 -14.08 16.02 3.79
CA PRO A 25 -13.03 15.55 4.69
C PRO A 25 -12.90 14.02 4.72
N GLU A 26 -13.97 13.28 4.43
CA GLU A 26 -13.98 11.82 4.32
C GLU A 26 -13.17 11.28 3.12
N CYS A 27 -13.03 12.08 2.05
CA CYS A 27 -12.22 11.71 0.89
C CYS A 27 -10.74 11.59 1.26
N ALA A 28 -10.24 12.45 2.16
CA ALA A 28 -8.84 12.41 2.59
C ALA A 28 -8.49 11.09 3.29
N ALA A 29 -9.40 10.59 4.15
CA ALA A 29 -9.24 9.30 4.79
C ALA A 29 -9.25 8.14 3.78
N VAL A 30 -10.10 8.21 2.76
CA VAL A 30 -10.18 7.19 1.70
C VAL A 30 -8.90 7.16 0.87
N ILE A 31 -8.36 8.33 0.50
CA ILE A 31 -7.10 8.42 -0.25
C ILE A 31 -5.91 7.94 0.58
N ALA A 32 -5.88 8.22 1.89
CA ALA A 32 -4.82 7.73 2.77
C ALA A 32 -4.80 6.19 2.86
N GLU A 33 -5.96 5.54 2.82
CA GLU A 33 -6.11 4.09 2.97
C GLU A 33 -6.16 3.32 1.62
N VAL A 34 -6.06 4.02 0.50
CA VAL A 34 -6.26 3.43 -0.83
C VAL A 34 -5.24 2.33 -1.15
N TRP A 35 -4.00 2.49 -0.69
CA TRP A 35 -2.93 1.51 -0.88
C TRP A 35 -3.14 0.28 0.00
N THR A 36 -3.49 0.47 1.28
CA THR A 36 -3.89 -0.62 2.20
C THR A 36 -5.02 -1.46 1.60
N LEU A 37 -6.02 -0.80 0.98
CA LEU A 37 -7.11 -1.45 0.30
C LEU A 37 -6.65 -2.25 -0.92
N LEU A 38 -5.79 -1.65 -1.76
CA LEU A 38 -5.25 -2.30 -2.94
C LEU A 38 -4.35 -3.49 -2.59
N ASP A 39 -3.58 -3.43 -1.51
CA ASP A 39 -2.75 -4.52 -0.98
C ASP A 39 -3.58 -5.63 -0.30
N GLY A 40 -4.86 -5.36 -0.02
CA GLY A 40 -5.76 -6.30 0.62
C GLY A 40 -5.54 -6.41 2.13
N GLU A 41 -4.77 -5.48 2.70
CA GLU A 41 -4.39 -5.43 4.12
C GLU A 41 -5.45 -4.75 5.00
N CYS A 42 -6.55 -4.28 4.42
CA CYS A 42 -7.68 -3.76 5.19
C CYS A 42 -8.45 -4.86 5.94
N THR A 43 -8.91 -4.50 7.15
CA THR A 43 -9.98 -5.22 7.85
C THR A 43 -11.26 -5.27 6.99
N THR A 44 -12.16 -6.18 7.31
CA THR A 44 -13.46 -6.29 6.61
C THR A 44 -14.28 -5.00 6.73
N GLU A 45 -14.35 -4.42 7.93
CA GLU A 45 -15.08 -3.17 8.17
C GLU A 45 -14.51 -2.01 7.35
N THR A 46 -13.18 -1.83 7.37
CA THR A 46 -12.54 -0.74 6.62
C THR A 46 -12.75 -0.92 5.12
N ARG A 47 -12.66 -2.16 4.62
CA ARG A 47 -12.91 -2.47 3.21
C ARG A 47 -14.32 -2.09 2.78
N ASP A 48 -15.33 -2.44 3.56
CA ASP A 48 -16.73 -2.16 3.23
C ASP A 48 -17.01 -0.65 3.24
N ARG A 49 -16.50 0.08 4.26
CA ARG A 49 -16.61 1.54 4.33
C ARG A 49 -15.96 2.23 3.12
N LEU A 50 -14.75 1.81 2.75
CA LEU A 50 -14.04 2.39 1.60
C LEU A 50 -14.76 2.09 0.28
N ARG A 51 -15.27 0.87 0.09
CA ARG A 51 -16.03 0.50 -1.11
C ARG A 51 -17.30 1.31 -1.25
N HIS A 52 -18.05 1.47 -0.16
CA HIS A 52 -19.25 2.29 -0.16
C HIS A 52 -18.95 3.74 -0.56
N HIS A 53 -17.91 4.35 -0.01
CA HIS A 53 -17.50 5.70 -0.40
C HIS A 53 -17.07 5.79 -1.88
N LEU A 54 -16.32 4.79 -2.39
CA LEU A 54 -15.92 4.76 -3.80
C LEU A 54 -17.10 4.64 -4.76
N GLU A 55 -18.22 4.04 -4.32
CA GLU A 55 -19.46 3.95 -5.09
C GLU A 55 -20.20 5.30 -5.14
N GLU A 56 -20.13 6.09 -4.06
CA GLU A 56 -20.83 7.37 -3.93
C GLU A 56 -20.00 8.57 -4.43
N CYS A 57 -18.67 8.45 -4.47
CA CYS A 57 -17.75 9.54 -4.77
C CYS A 57 -16.95 9.28 -6.07
N PRO A 58 -17.38 9.85 -7.22
CA PRO A 58 -16.66 9.74 -8.49
C PRO A 58 -15.23 10.29 -8.46
N THR A 59 -14.96 11.27 -7.60
CA THR A 59 -13.63 11.86 -7.43
C THR A 59 -12.67 10.82 -6.84
N CYS A 60 -13.02 10.21 -5.72
CA CYS A 60 -12.21 9.15 -5.11
C CYS A 60 -12.09 7.92 -6.01
N LEU A 61 -13.14 7.56 -6.75
CA LEU A 61 -13.09 6.47 -7.73
C LEU A 61 -12.03 6.72 -8.82
N ARG A 62 -11.93 7.96 -9.32
CA ARG A 62 -10.87 8.34 -10.28
C ARG A 62 -9.47 8.19 -9.68
N HIS A 63 -9.27 8.66 -8.44
CA HIS A 63 -7.98 8.54 -7.75
C HIS A 63 -7.61 7.06 -7.53
N TYR A 64 -8.54 6.26 -6.99
CA TYR A 64 -8.39 4.82 -6.86
C TYR A 64 -7.95 4.16 -8.17
N GLY A 65 -8.60 4.50 -9.28
CA GLY A 65 -8.25 3.96 -10.59
C GLY A 65 -6.84 4.34 -11.06
N VAL A 66 -6.32 5.51 -10.69
CA VAL A 66 -4.92 5.89 -10.97
C VAL A 66 -3.96 5.00 -10.17
N GLU A 67 -4.17 4.90 -8.86
CA GLU A 67 -3.31 4.11 -7.97
C GLU A 67 -3.32 2.62 -8.35
N GLU A 68 -4.47 2.07 -8.71
CA GLU A 68 -4.60 0.70 -9.18
C GLU A 68 -3.77 0.45 -10.46
N ARG A 69 -3.79 1.39 -11.40
CA ARG A 69 -2.98 1.31 -12.63
C ARG A 69 -1.50 1.40 -12.35
N ILE A 70 -1.08 2.27 -11.43
CA ILE A 70 0.32 2.38 -10.99
C ILE A 70 0.77 1.06 -10.38
N LYS A 71 0.00 0.51 -9.44
CA LYS A 71 0.30 -0.78 -8.80
C LYS A 71 0.42 -1.92 -9.82
N LYS A 72 -0.52 -2.01 -10.78
CA LYS A 72 -0.47 -2.99 -11.87
C LYS A 72 0.78 -2.82 -12.74
N LEU A 73 1.14 -1.58 -13.07
CA LEU A 73 2.33 -1.29 -13.86
C LEU A 73 3.61 -1.75 -13.14
N VAL A 74 3.76 -1.38 -11.87
CA VAL A 74 4.90 -1.80 -11.04
C VAL A 74 4.97 -3.32 -10.95
N ALA A 75 3.86 -3.99 -10.66
CA ALA A 75 3.80 -5.44 -10.64
C ALA A 75 4.25 -6.05 -11.99
N SER A 76 3.81 -5.49 -13.13
CA SER A 76 4.17 -6.01 -14.45
C SER A 76 5.64 -5.82 -14.84
N ARG A 77 6.30 -4.76 -14.35
CA ARG A 77 7.68 -4.40 -14.71
C ARG A 77 8.70 -4.88 -13.70
N CYS A 78 8.30 -5.04 -12.44
CA CYS A 78 9.16 -5.38 -11.33
C CYS A 78 8.91 -6.80 -10.78
N SER A 79 8.10 -7.64 -11.44
CA SER A 79 7.92 -9.07 -11.07
C SER A 79 9.11 -9.96 -11.43
N GLY A 80 10.31 -9.39 -11.59
CA GLY A 80 11.40 -9.94 -12.39
C GLY A 80 12.03 -11.23 -11.86
N GLU A 81 11.92 -11.53 -10.57
CA GLU A 81 12.58 -12.70 -10.00
C GLU A 81 11.62 -13.54 -9.18
N LYS A 82 11.32 -14.74 -9.69
CA LYS A 82 10.68 -15.77 -8.88
C LYS A 82 11.64 -16.19 -7.78
N ALA A 83 11.14 -16.30 -6.56
CA ALA A 83 11.93 -16.81 -5.45
C ALA A 83 12.56 -18.17 -5.83
N PRO A 84 13.87 -18.36 -5.59
CA PRO A 84 14.55 -19.61 -5.91
C PRO A 84 13.94 -20.79 -5.12
N GLN A 85 13.90 -21.97 -5.75
CA GLN A 85 13.18 -23.14 -5.23
C GLN A 85 13.58 -23.51 -3.80
N HIS A 86 14.87 -23.46 -3.47
CA HIS A 86 15.37 -23.80 -2.14
C HIS A 86 14.81 -22.88 -1.03
N LEU A 87 14.59 -21.59 -1.29
CA LEU A 87 13.95 -20.67 -0.33
C LEU A 87 12.48 -21.04 -0.15
N LEU A 88 11.81 -21.39 -1.26
CA LEU A 88 10.40 -21.75 -1.28
C LEU A 88 10.15 -23.04 -0.48
N GLU A 89 11.01 -24.05 -0.65
CA GLU A 89 11.00 -25.30 0.12
C GLU A 89 11.28 -25.06 1.61
N LYS A 90 12.30 -24.25 1.93
CA LYS A 90 12.63 -23.90 3.31
C LYS A 90 11.45 -23.22 4.02
N VAL A 91 10.81 -22.23 3.39
CA VAL A 91 9.65 -21.52 3.94
C VAL A 91 8.49 -22.50 4.19
N ARG A 92 8.18 -23.38 3.23
CA ARG A 92 7.12 -24.40 3.38
C ARG A 92 7.37 -25.33 4.56
N LEU A 93 8.60 -25.83 4.71
CA LEU A 93 8.99 -26.68 5.83
C LEU A 93 8.80 -25.95 7.16
N GLN A 94 9.27 -24.72 7.29
CA GLN A 94 9.13 -23.93 8.51
C GLN A 94 7.65 -23.70 8.88
N ILE A 95 6.80 -23.34 7.92
CA ILE A 95 5.36 -23.16 8.14
C ILE A 95 4.70 -24.46 8.65
N SER A 96 5.03 -25.60 8.06
CA SER A 96 4.51 -26.91 8.50
C SER A 96 4.92 -27.25 9.94
N GLN A 97 6.18 -27.03 10.30
CA GLN A 97 6.70 -27.31 11.64
C GLN A 97 6.01 -26.45 12.70
N THR A 98 5.90 -25.14 12.47
CA THR A 98 5.24 -24.23 13.41
C THR A 98 3.75 -24.56 13.60
N THR A 99 3.08 -25.05 12.55
CA THR A 99 1.67 -25.44 12.62
C THR A 99 1.47 -26.70 13.46
N ILE A 100 2.40 -27.66 13.40
CA ILE A 100 2.36 -28.89 14.21
C ILE A 100 2.54 -28.57 15.70
N ILE A 101 3.51 -27.70 16.04
CA ILE A 101 3.82 -27.34 17.43
C ILE A 101 2.65 -26.63 18.13
N ARG A 102 1.86 -25.82 17.40
CA ARG A 102 0.71 -25.10 17.98
C ARG A 102 -0.56 -25.95 18.16
N ARG A 103 -0.63 -27.13 17.53
CA ARG A 103 -1.78 -28.05 17.61
C ARG A 103 -1.51 -29.26 18.50
N GLY A 104 -0.27 -29.45 18.95
CA GLY A 104 0.13 -30.47 19.92
C GLY A 104 0.02 -29.99 21.35
#